data_AF-A0A4W5JZC6-F1
#
_entry.id   AF-A0A4W5JZC6-F1
#
_cell.length_a   1.000
_cell.length_b   1.000
_cell.length_c   1.000
_cell.angle_alpha   90.00
_cell.angle_beta   90.00
_cell.angle_gamma   90.00
#
_symmetry.space_group_name_H-M   'P 1'
#
loop_
_entity.id
_entity.type
_entity.pdbx_description
1 polymer ?
#
loop_
_entity_poly.entity_id
_entity_poly.type
_entity_poly.pdbx_seq_one_letter_code
_entity_poly.pdbx_strand_id
1 'polypeptide(L)'
;MDNILYAEFLTWRNRPSLDRSSAFLGRLYREDIGPCLSFTRSEFSQSVQSAVENNSLTIEPVAMSALPMVKANAIECGGPKSQPCVTSSPISATFNRAWSDMMRSRCSGK
;
A
#
# COMPACT_ATOMS: atom_id res chain seq x y z
N MET A 1 25.24 -15.95 0.13
CA MET A 1 24.02 -15.97 -0.69
C MET A 1 23.33 -17.29 -0.40
N ASP A 2 22.01 -17.31 -0.18
CA ASP A 2 21.29 -18.56 0.05
C ASP A 2 21.19 -19.33 -1.27
N ASN A 3 21.86 -20.49 -1.32
CA ASN A 3 21.96 -21.31 -2.52
C ASN A 3 20.60 -21.89 -2.94
N ILE A 4 19.66 -22.07 -2.01
CA ILE A 4 18.31 -22.58 -2.29
C ILE A 4 17.51 -21.50 -3.03
N LEU A 5 17.49 -20.28 -2.51
CA LEU A 5 16.82 -19.14 -3.16
C LEU A 5 17.38 -18.87 -4.55
N TYR A 6 18.71 -18.97 -4.70
CA TYR A 6 19.34 -18.80 -5.99
C TYR A 6 18.93 -19.88 -6.99
N ALA A 7 18.88 -21.15 -6.58
CA ALA A 7 18.41 -22.24 -7.44
C ALA A 7 16.93 -22.12 -7.83
N GLU A 8 16.06 -21.72 -6.89
CA GLU A 8 14.65 -21.41 -7.15
C GLU A 8 14.52 -20.29 -8.19
N PHE A 9 15.27 -19.19 -8.00
CA PHE A 9 15.33 -18.08 -8.95
C PHE A 9 15.82 -18.51 -10.33
N LEU A 10 16.91 -19.29 -10.42
CA LEU A 10 17.41 -19.79 -11.70
C LEU A 10 16.38 -20.65 -12.44
N THR A 11 15.68 -21.51 -11.69
CA THR A 11 14.62 -22.36 -12.23
C THR A 11 13.47 -21.52 -12.78
N TRP A 12 13.02 -20.53 -12.01
CA TRP A 12 12.00 -19.57 -12.46
C TRP A 12 12.47 -18.73 -13.65
N ARG A 13 13.70 -18.21 -13.63
CA ARG A 13 14.27 -17.39 -14.71
C ARG A 13 14.34 -18.15 -16.03
N ASN A 14 14.67 -19.43 -16.00
CA ASN A 14 14.74 -20.26 -17.20
C ASN A 14 13.35 -20.56 -17.78
N ARG A 15 12.31 -20.63 -16.94
CA ARG A 15 10.91 -20.84 -17.35
C ARG A 15 9.99 -19.90 -16.56
N PRO A 16 9.93 -18.61 -16.93
CA PRO A 16 9.18 -17.62 -16.17
C PRO A 16 7.69 -17.97 -16.11
N SER A 17 7.12 -17.87 -14.92
CA SER A 17 5.70 -18.10 -14.67
C SER A 17 5.21 -17.18 -13.56
N LEU A 18 3.91 -16.85 -13.62
CA LEU A 18 3.18 -16.13 -12.57
C LEU A 18 2.39 -17.06 -11.64
N ASP A 19 2.55 -18.38 -11.80
CA ASP A 19 1.92 -19.37 -10.94
C ASP A 19 2.44 -19.28 -9.51
N ARG A 20 1.53 -18.98 -8.57
CA ARG A 20 1.80 -18.87 -7.13
C ARG A 20 2.14 -20.20 -6.48
N SER A 21 1.84 -21.33 -7.12
CA SER A 21 2.21 -22.64 -6.61
C SER A 21 3.70 -22.98 -6.83
N SER A 22 4.39 -22.21 -7.70
CA SER A 22 5.82 -22.40 -7.95
C SER A 22 6.67 -22.07 -6.71
N ALA A 23 7.81 -22.76 -6.56
CA ALA A 23 8.69 -22.58 -5.39
C ALA A 23 9.11 -21.10 -5.19
N PHE A 24 9.54 -20.45 -6.27
CA PHE A 24 10.02 -19.07 -6.23
C PHE A 24 8.90 -18.07 -5.89
N LEU A 25 7.79 -18.07 -6.65
CA LEU A 25 6.72 -17.10 -6.38
C LEU A 25 5.95 -17.43 -5.10
N GLY A 26 5.68 -18.69 -4.79
CA GLY A 26 5.02 -19.07 -3.55
C GLY A 26 5.76 -18.54 -2.32
N ARG A 27 7.10 -18.56 -2.36
CA ARG A 27 7.95 -17.95 -1.34
C ARG A 27 7.81 -16.44 -1.30
N LEU A 28 7.95 -15.76 -2.44
CA LEU A 28 7.81 -14.30 -2.56
C LEU A 28 6.44 -13.81 -2.04
N TYR A 29 5.36 -14.54 -2.34
CA TYR A 29 4.02 -14.22 -1.86
C TYR A 29 3.88 -14.35 -0.35
N ARG A 30 4.48 -15.39 0.24
CA ARG A 30 4.40 -15.65 1.67
C ARG A 30 5.28 -14.71 2.50
N GLU A 31 6.49 -14.45 2.02
CA GLU A 31 7.53 -13.77 2.78
C GLU A 31 7.50 -12.25 2.56
N ASP A 32 7.15 -11.78 1.35
CA ASP A 32 7.19 -10.36 1.01
C ASP A 32 5.80 -9.79 0.67
N ILE A 33 5.14 -10.27 -0.39
CA ILE A 33 3.92 -9.63 -0.92
C ILE A 33 2.78 -9.66 0.10
N GLY A 34 2.50 -10.82 0.69
CA GLY A 34 1.43 -11.01 1.67
C GLY A 34 1.59 -10.07 2.88
N PRO A 35 2.75 -10.08 3.57
CA PRO A 35 3.02 -9.14 4.66
C PRO A 35 2.97 -7.67 4.23
N CYS A 36 3.42 -7.32 3.02
CA CYS A 36 3.40 -5.93 2.53
C CYS A 36 2.00 -5.43 2.17
N LEU A 37 1.09 -6.32 1.76
CA LEU A 37 -0.29 -5.98 1.40
C LEU A 37 -1.31 -6.32 2.50
N SER A 38 -0.83 -6.65 3.71
CA SER A 38 -1.69 -6.91 4.86
C SER A 38 -2.10 -5.61 5.55
N PHE A 39 -3.33 -5.17 5.31
CA PHE A 39 -3.95 -4.02 5.97
C PHE A 39 -4.93 -4.48 7.05
N THR A 40 -5.24 -3.60 8.00
CA THR A 40 -6.23 -3.85 9.07
C THR A 40 -7.59 -4.30 8.52
N ARG A 41 -7.98 -3.78 7.34
CA ARG A 41 -9.17 -4.20 6.61
C ARG A 41 -8.78 -5.33 5.65
N SER A 42 -9.18 -6.55 5.94
CA SER A 42 -8.86 -7.74 5.14
C SER A 42 -9.44 -7.66 3.71
N GLU A 43 -10.67 -7.16 3.55
CA GLU A 43 -11.29 -6.96 2.23
C GLU A 43 -10.49 -5.99 1.36
N PHE A 44 -9.96 -4.92 1.95
CA PHE A 44 -9.11 -3.97 1.26
C PHE A 44 -7.78 -4.60 0.84
N SER A 45 -7.19 -5.42 1.72
CA SER A 45 -5.98 -6.19 1.41
C SER A 45 -6.18 -7.09 0.19
N GLN A 46 -7.29 -7.83 0.16
CA GLN A 46 -7.65 -8.69 -0.97
C GLN A 46 -7.89 -7.89 -2.25
N SER A 47 -8.59 -6.75 -2.16
CA SER A 47 -8.86 -5.88 -3.30
C SER A 47 -7.58 -5.28 -3.89
N VAL A 48 -6.69 -4.75 -3.05
CA VAL A 48 -5.40 -4.22 -3.49
C VAL A 48 -4.55 -5.31 -4.10
N GLN A 49 -4.44 -6.47 -3.46
CA GLN A 49 -3.67 -7.59 -3.99
C GLN A 49 -4.20 -8.02 -5.37
N SER A 50 -5.51 -8.18 -5.52
CA SER A 50 -6.12 -8.51 -6.81
C SER A 50 -5.86 -7.43 -7.86
N ALA A 51 -5.93 -6.14 -7.49
CA ALA A 51 -5.64 -5.04 -8.41
C ALA A 51 -4.17 -5.00 -8.86
N VAL A 52 -3.22 -5.32 -7.97
CA VAL A 52 -1.79 -5.45 -8.30
C VAL A 52 -1.59 -6.61 -9.28
N GLU A 53 -2.15 -7.78 -8.99
CA GLU A 53 -2.00 -8.99 -9.80
C GLU A 53 -2.62 -8.86 -11.19
N ASN A 54 -3.73 -8.12 -11.30
CA ASN A 54 -4.40 -7.82 -12.56
C ASN A 54 -3.81 -6.58 -13.26
N ASN A 55 -2.76 -5.98 -12.72
CA ASN A 55 -2.13 -4.77 -13.25
C ASN A 55 -3.15 -3.62 -13.49
N SER A 56 -4.12 -3.49 -12.59
CA SER A 56 -5.19 -2.48 -12.66
C SER A 56 -5.09 -1.42 -11.55
N LEU A 57 -4.11 -1.57 -10.64
CA LEU A 57 -3.83 -0.57 -9.61
C LEU A 57 -3.07 0.61 -10.21
N THR A 58 -3.59 1.82 -10.00
CA THR A 58 -2.90 3.08 -10.30
C THR A 58 -2.70 3.90 -9.01
N ILE A 59 -1.58 4.61 -8.95
CA ILE A 59 -1.26 5.52 -7.84
C ILE A 59 -0.92 6.86 -8.46
N GLU A 60 -1.80 7.83 -8.28
CA GLU A 60 -1.60 9.18 -8.80
C GLU A 60 -1.15 10.11 -7.66
N PRO A 61 -0.21 11.02 -7.91
CA PRO A 61 0.15 12.03 -6.94
C PRO A 61 -1.06 12.93 -6.69
N VAL A 62 -1.43 13.09 -5.42
CA VAL A 62 -2.47 14.05 -5.05
C VAL A 62 -1.86 15.44 -5.17
N ALA A 63 -2.28 16.19 -6.19
CA ALA A 63 -2.01 17.62 -6.25
C ALA A 63 -2.67 18.26 -5.02
N MET A 64 -1.85 18.77 -4.10
CA MET A 64 -2.34 19.65 -3.04
C MET A 64 -2.75 20.96 -3.71
N SER A 65 -3.92 20.99 -4.34
CA SER A 65 -4.53 22.25 -4.70
C SER A 65 -4.80 22.98 -3.39
N ALA A 66 -4.27 24.20 -3.28
CA ALA A 66 -4.73 25.14 -2.27
C ALA A 66 -6.20 25.43 -2.59
N LEU A 67 -7.10 24.55 -2.14
CA LEU A 67 -8.52 24.82 -2.19
C LEU A 67 -8.73 26.13 -1.44
N PRO A 68 -9.46 27.10 -2.02
CA PRO A 68 -9.72 28.35 -1.33
C PRO A 68 -10.38 28.02 0.00
N MET A 69 -9.79 28.52 1.08
CA MET A 69 -10.38 28.54 2.41
C MET A 69 -11.79 29.14 2.28
N VAL A 70 -12.81 28.30 2.19
CA VAL A 70 -14.18 28.71 2.47
C VAL A 70 -14.15 29.11 3.93
N LYS A 71 -14.35 30.42 4.19
CA LYS A 71 -14.53 30.98 5.52
C LYS A 71 -15.77 30.32 6.15
N ALA A 72 -15.59 29.16 6.78
CA ALA A 72 -16.52 28.67 7.77
C ALA A 72 -16.28 29.50 9.03
N ASN A 73 -17.35 30.14 9.53
CA ASN A 73 -17.30 30.95 10.74
C ASN A 73 -16.69 30.14 11.89
N ALA A 74 -15.67 30.73 12.51
CA ALA A 74 -14.93 30.15 13.61
C ALA A 74 -15.84 29.96 14.82
N ILE A 75 -15.97 28.72 15.28
CA ILE A 75 -16.12 28.42 16.70
C ILE A 75 -14.74 27.99 17.17
N GLU A 76 -14.13 28.84 18.00
CA GLU A 76 -12.83 28.60 18.60
C GLU A 76 -12.87 27.39 19.54
N CYS A 77 -12.11 26.36 19.19
CA CYS A 77 -11.58 25.40 20.15
C CYS A 77 -10.07 25.35 19.96
N GLY A 78 -9.33 25.91 20.92
CA GLY A 78 -7.87 26.02 20.88
C GLY A 78 -7.15 24.67 20.99
N GLY A 79 -6.06 24.51 20.24
CA GLY A 79 -5.12 23.39 20.37
C GLY A 79 -4.50 22.95 19.04
N PRO A 80 -3.19 22.63 18.96
CA PRO A 80 -2.43 22.71 17.72
C PRO A 80 -2.59 21.48 16.79
N LYS A 81 -2.97 21.79 15.55
CA LYS A 81 -2.71 21.07 14.28
C LYS A 81 -3.28 19.64 14.14
N SER A 82 -4.60 19.55 14.02
CA SER A 82 -5.27 18.47 13.27
C SER A 82 -5.78 19.03 11.94
N GLN A 83 -5.13 18.68 10.83
CA GLN A 83 -5.54 19.11 9.49
C GLN A 83 -6.87 18.48 9.06
N PRO A 84 -7.67 19.18 8.22
CA PRO A 84 -9.00 18.74 7.81
C PRO A 84 -8.90 17.63 6.76
N CYS A 85 -9.65 16.55 6.97
CA CYS A 85 -9.92 15.53 5.98
C CYS A 85 -10.77 16.14 4.85
N VAL A 86 -10.15 16.41 3.70
CA VAL A 86 -10.84 16.84 2.48
C VAL A 86 -11.07 15.63 1.58
N THR A 87 -12.30 15.56 1.12
CA THR A 87 -13.00 14.51 0.38
C THR A 87 -12.35 14.18 -0.97
N SER A 88 -11.79 12.97 -1.06
CA SER A 88 -11.69 12.21 -2.32
C SER A 88 -12.10 10.76 -2.03
N SER A 89 -12.64 10.10 -3.04
CA SER A 89 -13.32 8.79 -2.98
C SER A 89 -12.68 7.80 -1.98
N PRO A 90 -13.49 7.07 -1.18
CA PRO A 90 -13.02 6.37 0.02
C PRO A 90 -11.88 5.39 -0.24
N ILE A 91 -11.81 4.79 -1.43
CA ILE A 91 -10.78 3.81 -1.79
C ILE A 91 -9.39 4.47 -1.94
N SER A 92 -9.31 5.61 -2.66
CA SER A 92 -8.04 6.30 -2.92
C SER A 92 -7.50 7.02 -1.69
N ALA A 93 -8.38 7.61 -0.87
CA ALA A 93 -7.99 8.27 0.37
C ALA A 93 -7.52 7.26 1.44
N THR A 94 -8.19 6.10 1.55
CA THR A 94 -7.81 5.05 2.49
C THR A 94 -6.47 4.42 2.11
N PHE A 95 -6.22 4.20 0.81
CA PHE A 95 -4.94 3.67 0.33
C PHE A 95 -3.77 4.59 0.68
N ASN A 96 -3.88 5.87 0.35
CA ASN A 96 -2.80 6.84 0.58
C ASN A 96 -2.52 7.04 2.07
N ARG A 97 -3.55 7.09 2.92
CA ARG A 97 -3.38 7.23 4.37
C ARG A 97 -2.82 5.96 5.00
N ALA A 98 -3.33 4.79 4.65
CA ALA A 98 -2.83 3.51 5.16
C ALA A 98 -1.38 3.24 4.73
N TRP A 99 -1.04 3.53 3.47
CA TRP A 99 0.34 3.42 2.97
C TRP A 99 1.28 4.40 3.66
N SER A 100 0.86 5.66 3.81
CA SER A 100 1.65 6.69 4.50
C SER A 100 1.86 6.37 5.98
N ASP A 101 0.83 5.87 6.66
CA ASP A 101 0.90 5.44 8.06
C ASP A 101 1.77 4.17 8.22
N MET A 102 1.72 3.23 7.26
CA MET A 102 2.60 2.05 7.24
C MET A 102 4.07 2.44 7.06
N MET A 103 4.38 3.33 6.12
CA MET A 103 5.74 3.81 5.87
C MET A 103 6.27 4.60 7.08
N ARG A 104 5.41 5.40 7.72
CA ARG A 104 5.76 6.16 8.93
C ARG A 104 6.00 5.24 10.14
N SER A 105 5.21 4.19 10.30
CA SER A 105 5.37 3.18 11.35
C SER A 105 6.67 2.38 11.16
N ARG A 106 6.99 1.99 9.91
CA ARG A 106 8.22 1.26 9.58
C ARG A 106 9.49 2.10 9.81
N CYS A 107 9.43 3.43 9.66
CA CYS A 107 10.55 4.32 9.98
C CYS A 107 10.68 4.70 11.47
N SER A 108 9.69 4.35 12.32
CA SER A 108 9.71 4.65 13.77
C SER A 108 9.88 3.41 14.66
N GLY A 109 9.95 2.21 14.08
CA GLY A 109 10.30 0.99 14.82
C GLY A 109 11.82 0.83 14.92
N LYS A 110 12.32 0.81 16.17
CA LYS A 110 13.71 0.53 16.58
C LYS A 110 14.40 -0.59 15.82
#